data_AF-A0A0C3RTA1-F1
#
_entry.id   AF-A0A0C3RTA1-F1
#
_cell.length_a   1.000
_cell.length_b   1.000
_cell.length_c   1.000
_cell.angle_alpha   90.00
_cell.angle_beta   90.00
_cell.angle_gamma   90.00
#
_symmetry.space_group_name_H-M   'P 1'
#
loop_
_entity.id
_entity.type
_entity.pdbx_description
1 polymer ?
#
loop_
_entity_poly.entity_id
_entity_poly.type
_entity_poly.pdbx_seq_one_letter_code
_entity_poly.pdbx_strand_id
1 'polypeptide(L)'
;MVSLRRTLAVITPVTHVHTNKPLPPLNMTYYLDQLVDHTSPGLGTFKQRYWHTWEWYKSEGPIILFTPGEGFTGYLVNKSLNGQIAQQESGATIVLEHCYYGLSAPAVNISAQNLNYSSALTGSTIVNNSWQYFEPIRTHMPQNCSADVEAVISHIDAVFTSGPQSEIGELWPRSGPVRNNMWDWQPETGPNATFFQFCDALEVKNQVSSPASGWGVDHALPAWGDFWKQGYLANLCQGSDVQTCLGTYDHSNPLFTDVSIGNDYRSWSWIEAAPTGHPTVVTRFAQPAYDERTCPYFFLSPNVANTTSAYKGWNVRVDRLFFANGIRECDATVSADGSNIQSTPKQPIAVDDGFRTSNC
;
A
#
# COMPACT_ATOMS: atom_id res chain seq x y z
N MET A 1 -2.83 -7.74 8.05
CA MET A 1 -2.20 -6.78 7.13
C MET A 1 -1.48 -5.75 7.94
N VAL A 2 -0.30 -5.33 7.52
CA VAL A 2 0.58 -4.39 8.24
C VAL A 2 -0.22 -3.14 8.56
N SER A 3 -0.64 -3.02 9.83
CA SER A 3 -0.98 -1.73 10.40
C SER A 3 0.27 -0.89 10.18
N LEU A 4 0.22 0.05 9.21
CA LEU A 4 1.22 1.09 9.09
C LEU A 4 1.29 1.71 10.47
N ARG A 5 2.33 1.32 11.24
CA ARG A 5 2.47 1.73 12.62
C ARG A 5 2.41 3.25 12.57
N ARG A 6 1.35 3.83 13.14
CA ARG A 6 1.24 5.27 13.39
C ARG A 6 2.55 5.67 14.01
N THR A 7 3.44 6.24 13.20
CA THR A 7 4.76 6.61 13.70
C THR A 7 4.45 7.77 14.62
N LEU A 8 4.45 7.50 15.92
CA LEU A 8 4.18 8.49 16.94
C LEU A 8 5.11 9.65 16.66
N ALA A 9 4.52 10.77 16.22
CA ALA A 9 5.23 12.02 16.01
C ALA A 9 6.03 12.28 17.28
N VAL A 10 7.35 12.40 17.15
CA VAL A 10 8.19 12.75 18.29
C VAL A 10 7.66 14.08 18.83
N ILE A 11 7.27 14.10 20.11
CA ILE A 11 6.80 15.28 20.82
C ILE A 11 8.04 16.15 21.11
N THR A 12 8.65 16.69 20.07
CA THR A 12 9.79 17.60 20.21
C THR A 12 9.34 18.99 19.78
N PRO A 13 9.53 20.01 20.64
CA PRO A 13 9.38 21.39 20.24
C PRO A 13 10.25 21.66 19.00
N VAL A 14 9.67 22.26 17.97
CA VAL A 14 10.40 22.69 16.77
C VAL A 14 10.81 24.14 16.95
N THR A 15 11.96 24.52 16.42
CA THR A 15 12.45 25.90 16.49
C THR A 15 12.72 26.43 15.09
N HIS A 16 12.37 27.68 14.83
CA HIS A 16 12.68 28.32 13.57
C HIS A 16 14.19 28.53 13.39
N VAL A 17 14.77 27.96 12.35
CA VAL A 17 16.23 27.84 12.17
C VAL A 17 16.93 29.20 12.11
N HIS A 18 16.27 30.23 11.57
CA HIS A 18 16.89 31.57 11.44
C HIS A 18 16.62 32.53 12.61
N THR A 19 15.57 32.30 13.41
CA THR A 19 15.15 33.27 14.43
C THR A 19 15.21 32.70 15.84
N ASN A 20 15.49 31.39 15.97
CA ASN A 20 15.42 30.64 17.22
C ASN A 20 14.08 30.78 17.97
N LYS A 21 13.02 31.21 17.27
CA LYS A 21 11.69 31.30 17.86
C LYS A 21 11.08 29.91 17.97
N PRO A 22 10.47 29.58 19.12
CA PRO A 22 9.77 28.32 19.28
C PRO A 22 8.58 28.26 18.31
N LEU A 23 8.38 27.09 17.71
CA LEU A 23 7.26 26.77 16.86
C LEU A 23 6.33 25.77 17.57
N PRO A 24 5.07 25.68 17.14
CA PRO A 24 4.18 24.63 17.58
C PRO A 24 4.77 23.22 17.36
N PRO A 25 4.41 22.24 18.19
CA PRO A 25 4.77 20.84 17.96
C PRO A 25 4.24 20.34 16.61
N LEU A 26 4.98 19.43 15.96
CA LEU A 26 4.59 18.87 14.66
C LEU A 26 3.25 18.12 14.67
N ASN A 27 2.82 17.64 15.84
CA ASN A 27 1.53 16.96 16.03
C ASN A 27 0.37 17.91 16.34
N MET A 28 0.61 19.22 16.38
CA MET A 28 -0.47 20.20 16.53
C MET A 28 -1.40 20.11 15.32
N THR A 29 -2.66 19.79 15.59
CA THR A 29 -3.68 19.61 14.56
C THR A 29 -4.39 20.91 14.28
N TYR A 30 -4.46 21.29 13.01
CA TYR A 30 -5.20 22.44 12.52
C TYR A 30 -6.38 21.98 11.66
N TYR A 31 -7.34 22.88 11.42
CA TYR A 31 -8.58 22.57 10.72
C TYR A 31 -8.91 23.61 9.65
N LEU A 32 -9.34 23.10 8.49
CA LEU A 32 -9.90 23.82 7.36
C LEU A 32 -11.40 23.50 7.26
N ASP A 33 -12.23 24.49 6.96
CA ASP A 33 -13.60 24.25 6.49
C ASP A 33 -13.59 23.87 5.01
N GLN A 34 -13.72 22.57 4.73
CA GLN A 34 -13.75 22.01 3.38
C GLN A 34 -15.19 21.77 2.93
N LEU A 35 -15.50 22.03 1.67
CA LEU A 35 -16.83 21.74 1.12
C LEU A 35 -17.11 20.23 1.17
N VAL A 36 -18.34 19.86 1.55
CA VAL A 36 -18.79 18.46 1.46
C VAL A 36 -18.85 18.01 0.00
N ASP A 37 -19.28 18.90 -0.89
CA ASP A 37 -19.33 18.69 -2.34
C ASP A 37 -18.92 19.98 -3.06
N HIS A 38 -17.84 19.92 -3.83
CA HIS A 38 -17.33 21.06 -4.60
C HIS A 38 -18.27 21.48 -5.74
N THR A 39 -19.14 20.59 -6.21
CA THR A 39 -20.14 20.87 -7.25
C THR A 39 -21.46 21.38 -6.67
N SER A 40 -21.69 21.16 -5.37
CA SER A 40 -22.89 21.57 -4.64
C SER A 40 -22.53 22.29 -3.33
N PRO A 41 -21.97 23.52 -3.37
CA PRO A 41 -21.49 24.21 -2.16
C PRO A 41 -22.55 24.44 -1.08
N GLY A 42 -23.84 24.42 -1.45
CA GLY A 42 -24.97 24.55 -0.51
C GLY A 42 -25.12 23.38 0.47
N LEU A 43 -24.40 22.27 0.27
CA LEU A 43 -24.38 21.13 1.19
C LEU A 43 -23.54 21.38 2.46
N GLY A 44 -22.84 22.50 2.54
CA GLY A 44 -22.08 22.92 3.71
C GLY A 44 -20.63 22.41 3.73
N THR A 45 -20.02 22.48 4.90
CA THR A 45 -18.60 22.17 5.10
C THR A 45 -18.37 21.13 6.20
N PHE A 46 -17.20 20.50 6.17
CA PHE A 46 -16.67 19.67 7.25
C PHE A 46 -15.26 20.13 7.64
N LYS A 47 -14.82 19.73 8.83
CA LYS A 47 -13.47 20.06 9.34
C LYS A 47 -12.45 19.08 8.78
N GLN A 48 -11.66 19.52 7.80
CA GLN A 48 -10.53 18.76 7.27
C GLN A 48 -9.27 19.09 8.08
N ARG A 49 -8.54 18.05 8.51
CA ARG A 49 -7.32 18.21 9.31
C ARG A 49 -6.11 18.48 8.44
N TYR A 50 -5.19 19.29 8.96
CA TYR A 50 -3.85 19.44 8.40
C TYR A 50 -2.82 19.69 9.49
N TRP A 51 -1.56 19.46 9.15
CA TRP A 51 -0.39 19.76 9.96
C TRP A 51 0.61 20.55 9.13
N HIS A 52 1.37 21.42 9.76
CA HIS A 52 2.38 22.19 9.05
C HIS A 52 3.55 22.57 9.95
N THR A 53 4.67 22.93 9.32
CA THR A 53 5.81 23.56 9.98
C THR A 53 6.45 24.57 9.04
N TRP A 54 7.07 25.59 9.64
CA TRP A 54 7.81 26.63 8.95
C TRP A 54 9.23 26.76 9.52
N GLU A 55 9.79 25.63 9.96
CA GLU A 55 11.15 25.51 10.52
C GLU A 55 12.21 26.20 9.66
N TRP A 56 12.11 26.06 8.33
CA TRP A 56 13.07 26.53 7.33
C TRP A 56 12.62 27.78 6.57
N TYR A 57 11.42 28.27 6.83
CA TYR A 57 10.77 29.24 5.97
C TYR A 57 11.47 30.61 6.00
N LYS A 58 11.63 31.21 4.82
CA LYS A 58 11.93 32.65 4.65
C LYS A 58 10.84 33.27 3.79
N SER A 59 10.69 34.60 3.90
CA SER A 59 9.80 35.34 2.99
C SER A 59 10.13 34.98 1.54
N GLU A 60 9.08 34.81 0.72
CA GLU A 60 9.17 34.33 -0.67
C GLU A 60 9.58 32.85 -0.86
N GLY A 61 9.75 32.10 0.22
CA GLY A 61 9.98 30.67 0.17
C GLY A 61 8.75 29.89 -0.33
N PRO A 62 8.95 28.69 -0.92
CA PRO A 62 7.85 27.89 -1.42
C PRO A 62 7.01 27.27 -0.29
N ILE A 63 5.73 27.01 -0.58
CA ILE A 63 4.88 26.15 0.24
C ILE A 63 4.83 24.77 -0.42
N ILE A 64 5.37 23.77 0.27
CA ILE A 64 5.34 22.37 -0.16
C ILE A 64 4.08 21.74 0.44
N LEU A 65 3.06 21.57 -0.39
CA LEU A 65 1.81 20.89 0.00
C LEU A 65 1.88 19.41 -0.35
N PHE A 66 1.69 18.55 0.65
CA PHE A 66 1.62 17.11 0.49
C PHE A 66 0.24 16.60 0.91
N THR A 67 -0.37 15.77 0.07
CA THR A 67 -1.69 15.17 0.27
C THR A 67 -1.55 13.65 0.34
N PRO A 68 -1.06 13.10 1.46
CA PRO A 68 -0.96 11.65 1.59
C PRO A 68 -2.36 11.05 1.71
N GLY A 69 -2.49 9.76 1.37
CA GLY A 69 -3.70 8.98 1.70
C GLY A 69 -3.91 8.93 3.21
N GLU A 70 -2.91 8.47 3.96
CA GLU A 70 -2.95 8.39 5.43
C GLU A 70 -2.04 9.45 6.08
N GLY A 71 -2.49 10.09 7.16
CA GLY A 71 -1.79 11.23 7.78
C GLY A 71 -0.52 10.86 8.54
N PHE A 72 0.62 11.47 8.17
CA PHE A 72 1.87 11.37 8.92
C PHE A 72 2.57 12.74 9.03
N THR A 73 2.91 13.13 10.25
CA THR A 73 3.72 14.34 10.52
C THR A 73 5.20 14.15 10.18
N GLY A 74 5.64 12.91 9.93
CA GLY A 74 7.00 12.63 9.45
C GLY A 74 7.33 13.29 8.10
N TYR A 75 6.31 13.55 7.27
CA TYR A 75 6.45 14.25 5.99
C TYR A 75 6.66 15.76 6.12
N LEU A 76 6.62 16.31 7.33
CA LEU A 76 6.87 17.73 7.60
C LEU A 76 8.35 18.07 7.74
N VAL A 77 9.18 17.05 8.01
CA VAL A 77 10.59 17.24 8.36
C VAL A 77 11.51 16.63 7.32
N ASN A 78 12.79 17.01 7.38
CA ASN A 78 13.84 16.61 6.44
C ASN A 78 14.20 15.11 6.44
N LYS A 79 13.50 14.30 7.26
CA LYS A 79 13.44 12.85 7.07
C LYS A 79 12.65 12.45 5.83
N SER A 80 11.94 13.39 5.22
CA SER A 80 11.24 13.23 3.96
C SER A 80 11.71 14.22 2.91
N LEU A 81 11.49 13.91 1.64
CA LEU A 81 11.78 14.77 0.50
C LEU A 81 11.12 16.14 0.64
N ASN A 82 9.87 16.19 1.12
CA ASN A 82 9.16 17.45 1.33
C ASN A 82 9.92 18.38 2.28
N GLY A 83 10.40 17.84 3.40
CA GLY A 83 11.19 18.60 4.35
C GLY A 83 12.60 18.91 3.86
N GLN A 84 13.21 18.06 3.04
CA GLN A 84 14.49 18.35 2.40
C GLN A 84 14.37 19.50 1.40
N ILE A 85 13.31 19.53 0.58
CA ILE A 85 13.00 20.64 -0.32
C ILE A 85 12.76 21.92 0.50
N ALA A 86 11.97 21.85 1.56
CA ALA A 86 11.74 23.00 2.43
C ALA A 86 13.05 23.53 3.05
N GLN A 87 13.93 22.63 3.50
CA GLN A 87 15.24 23.00 4.04
C GLN A 87 16.13 23.67 2.98
N GLN A 88 16.20 23.10 1.77
CA GLN A 88 17.05 23.61 0.70
C GLN A 88 16.54 24.95 0.15
N GLU A 89 15.23 25.03 -0.11
CA GLU A 89 14.60 26.17 -0.79
C GLU A 89 14.05 27.23 0.17
N SER A 90 14.36 27.11 1.47
CA SER A 90 13.83 27.99 2.53
C SER A 90 12.29 28.05 2.55
N GLY A 91 11.65 26.90 2.35
CA GLY A 91 10.19 26.74 2.26
C GLY A 91 9.52 26.33 3.57
N ALA A 92 8.21 26.14 3.50
CA ALA A 92 7.37 25.58 4.56
C ALA A 92 6.61 24.35 4.03
N THR A 93 6.37 23.36 4.89
CA THR A 93 5.67 22.13 4.51
C THR A 93 4.28 22.08 5.13
N ILE A 94 3.29 21.63 4.37
CA ILE A 94 1.93 21.37 4.82
C ILE A 94 1.57 19.93 4.45
N VAL A 95 1.06 19.17 5.41
CA VAL A 95 0.44 17.86 5.18
C VAL A 95 -1.06 18.01 5.37
N LEU A 96 -1.82 17.81 4.30
CA LEU A 96 -3.29 17.88 4.31
C LEU A 96 -3.85 16.46 4.33
N GLU A 97 -4.62 16.11 5.38
CA GLU A 97 -5.23 14.78 5.48
C GLU A 97 -6.26 14.59 4.38
N HIS A 98 -6.20 13.46 3.68
CA HIS A 98 -7.18 13.11 2.66
C HIS A 98 -8.58 13.00 3.27
N CYS A 99 -9.61 13.43 2.55
CA CYS A 99 -10.98 13.24 3.00
C CYS A 99 -11.28 11.73 3.16
N TYR A 100 -12.06 11.36 4.17
CA TYR A 100 -12.38 9.97 4.54
C TYR A 100 -11.23 9.13 5.10
N TYR A 101 -10.07 9.73 5.37
CA TYR A 101 -9.00 9.13 6.17
C TYR A 101 -8.93 9.78 7.55
N GLY A 102 -8.52 8.99 8.55
CA GLY A 102 -8.39 9.48 9.92
C GLY A 102 -9.69 10.10 10.44
N LEU A 103 -9.64 11.40 10.80
CA LEU A 103 -10.81 12.12 11.33
C LEU A 103 -11.36 13.18 10.36
N SER A 104 -10.87 13.21 9.11
CA SER A 104 -11.29 14.17 8.09
C SER A 104 -12.45 13.62 7.25
N ALA A 105 -13.62 13.40 7.85
CA ALA A 105 -14.79 12.86 7.15
C ALA A 105 -15.98 13.85 7.15
N PRO A 106 -16.67 14.05 6.01
CA PRO A 106 -17.86 14.89 5.93
C PRO A 106 -19.11 14.26 6.57
N ALA A 107 -19.10 12.94 6.79
CA ALA A 107 -20.21 12.18 7.34
C ALA A 107 -19.91 11.65 8.74
N VAL A 108 -20.97 11.34 9.49
CA VAL A 108 -20.89 10.74 10.84
C VAL A 108 -20.30 9.32 10.85
N ASN A 109 -20.22 8.68 9.68
CA ASN A 109 -19.62 7.36 9.47
C ASN A 109 -19.16 7.21 8.02
N ILE A 110 -18.35 6.20 7.72
CA ILE A 110 -17.81 5.92 6.39
C ILE A 110 -18.58 4.80 5.66
N SER A 111 -19.91 4.69 5.84
CA SER A 111 -20.74 3.71 5.13
C SER A 111 -20.72 3.90 3.60
N ALA A 112 -21.02 2.85 2.83
CA ALA A 112 -21.04 2.91 1.37
C ALA A 112 -21.94 4.04 0.80
N GLN A 113 -23.05 4.36 1.47
CA GLN A 113 -23.94 5.47 1.09
C GLN A 113 -23.27 6.84 1.29
N ASN A 114 -22.43 6.97 2.32
CA ASN A 114 -21.74 8.22 2.68
C ASN A 114 -20.41 8.41 1.94
N LEU A 115 -19.85 7.35 1.35
CA LEU A 115 -18.66 7.40 0.50
C LEU A 115 -18.94 7.94 -0.92
N ASN A 116 -20.21 8.12 -1.30
CA ASN A 116 -20.59 8.59 -2.64
C ASN A 116 -20.03 9.97 -3.03
N TYR A 117 -19.65 10.82 -2.06
CA TYR A 117 -19.02 12.12 -2.34
C TYR A 117 -17.50 12.04 -2.53
N SER A 118 -16.92 10.85 -2.38
CA SER A 118 -15.51 10.64 -2.65
C SER A 118 -15.28 10.19 -4.09
N SER A 119 -14.98 11.16 -4.96
CA SER A 119 -14.60 10.90 -6.34
C SER A 119 -13.19 10.30 -6.49
N ALA A 120 -12.38 10.31 -5.43
CA ALA A 120 -10.96 9.93 -5.46
C ALA A 120 -10.59 8.73 -4.57
N LEU A 121 -11.50 8.20 -3.72
CA LEU A 121 -11.22 7.00 -2.89
C LEU A 121 -11.03 5.72 -3.70
N THR A 122 -11.31 5.75 -5.00
CA THR A 122 -10.99 4.64 -5.88
C THR A 122 -9.53 4.77 -6.31
N GLY A 123 -8.61 4.49 -5.40
CA GLY A 123 -7.24 4.05 -5.75
C GLY A 123 -7.25 2.79 -6.62
N SER A 124 -8.41 2.17 -6.80
CA SER A 124 -8.71 1.17 -7.81
C SER A 124 -8.75 1.78 -9.22
N THR A 125 -7.58 2.09 -9.77
CA THR A 125 -7.35 1.50 -11.09
C THR A 125 -7.40 0.00 -10.88
N ILE A 126 -8.57 -0.60 -11.13
CA ILE A 126 -8.67 -2.03 -11.36
C ILE A 126 -7.85 -2.28 -12.62
N VAL A 127 -6.55 -2.50 -12.43
CA VAL A 127 -5.73 -3.08 -13.46
C VAL A 127 -6.20 -4.53 -13.49
N ASN A 128 -6.98 -4.87 -14.51
CA ASN A 128 -7.41 -6.23 -14.81
C ASN A 128 -6.21 -7.10 -15.23
N ASN A 129 -5.08 -7.04 -14.49
CA ASN A 129 -3.89 -7.87 -14.61
C ASN A 129 -2.80 -7.50 -13.58
N SER A 130 -3.08 -7.12 -12.33
CA SER A 130 -2.06 -6.60 -11.39
C SER A 130 -0.96 -7.59 -10.93
N TRP A 131 -0.76 -8.74 -11.58
CA TRP A 131 0.36 -9.64 -11.26
C TRP A 131 1.73 -8.98 -11.38
N GLN A 132 1.82 -7.98 -12.25
CA GLN A 132 3.00 -7.15 -12.41
C GLN A 132 3.42 -6.54 -11.06
N TYR A 133 2.49 -6.25 -10.15
CA TYR A 133 2.81 -5.80 -8.79
C TYR A 133 3.78 -6.75 -8.05
N PHE A 134 3.66 -8.07 -8.26
CA PHE A 134 4.51 -9.06 -7.62
C PHE A 134 5.78 -9.38 -8.42
N GLU A 135 5.93 -8.90 -9.65
CA GLU A 135 7.12 -9.15 -10.47
C GLU A 135 8.39 -8.56 -9.88
N PRO A 136 8.40 -7.28 -9.42
CA PRO A 136 9.58 -6.74 -8.77
C PRO A 136 9.98 -7.54 -7.53
N ILE A 137 9.00 -8.05 -6.77
CA ILE A 137 9.23 -8.91 -5.62
C ILE A 137 9.92 -10.21 -6.07
N ARG A 138 9.36 -10.87 -7.09
CA ARG A 138 9.89 -12.12 -7.67
C ARG A 138 11.32 -11.95 -8.21
N THR A 139 11.62 -10.86 -8.90
CA THR A 139 12.93 -10.67 -9.55
C THR A 139 14.00 -10.13 -8.61
N HIS A 140 13.63 -9.50 -7.49
CA HIS A 140 14.59 -8.84 -6.59
C HIS A 140 14.70 -9.49 -5.20
N MET A 141 13.81 -10.42 -4.82
CA MET A 141 14.02 -11.23 -3.62
C MET A 141 15.24 -12.16 -3.78
N PRO A 142 15.77 -12.76 -2.68
CA PRO A 142 16.83 -13.75 -2.81
C PRO A 142 16.43 -14.87 -3.78
N GLN A 143 17.35 -15.26 -4.67
CA GLN A 143 17.01 -16.12 -5.81
C GLN A 143 16.52 -17.51 -5.37
N ASN A 144 17.10 -18.01 -4.30
CA ASN A 144 16.67 -19.23 -3.63
C ASN A 144 15.28 -19.07 -2.98
N CYS A 145 14.94 -17.93 -2.37
CA CYS A 145 13.58 -17.61 -1.92
C CYS A 145 12.60 -17.71 -3.08
N SER A 146 12.88 -17.01 -4.19
CA SER A 146 11.97 -16.97 -5.33
C SER A 146 11.75 -18.36 -5.92
N ALA A 147 12.80 -19.18 -6.02
CA ALA A 147 12.68 -20.54 -6.52
C ALA A 147 11.78 -21.42 -5.64
N ASP A 148 11.95 -21.34 -4.32
CA ASP A 148 11.15 -22.09 -3.36
C ASP A 148 9.69 -21.61 -3.29
N VAL A 149 9.48 -20.28 -3.33
CA VAL A 149 8.14 -19.69 -3.39
C VAL A 149 7.42 -20.08 -4.67
N GLU A 150 8.06 -19.95 -5.84
CA GLU A 150 7.49 -20.37 -7.13
C GLU A 150 7.15 -21.87 -7.15
N ALA A 151 7.98 -22.71 -6.55
CA ALA A 151 7.71 -24.15 -6.43
C ALA A 151 6.49 -24.45 -5.55
N VAL A 152 6.36 -23.76 -4.41
CA VAL A 152 5.21 -23.89 -3.51
C VAL A 152 3.92 -23.40 -4.19
N ILE A 153 3.94 -22.24 -4.83
CA ILE A 153 2.79 -21.69 -5.54
C ILE A 153 2.37 -22.60 -6.69
N SER A 154 3.32 -23.13 -7.46
CA SER A 154 3.04 -24.08 -8.55
C SER A 154 2.40 -25.36 -8.03
N HIS A 155 2.85 -25.88 -6.89
CA HIS A 155 2.25 -27.04 -6.25
C HIS A 155 0.83 -26.77 -5.75
N ILE A 156 0.62 -25.65 -5.05
CA ILE A 156 -0.71 -25.21 -4.61
C ILE A 156 -1.66 -25.15 -5.81
N ASP A 157 -1.26 -24.46 -6.88
CA ASP A 157 -2.06 -24.33 -8.09
C ASP A 157 -2.39 -25.70 -8.73
N ALA A 158 -1.43 -26.63 -8.75
CA ALA A 158 -1.64 -27.98 -9.27
C ALA A 158 -2.65 -28.79 -8.45
N VAL A 159 -2.60 -28.68 -7.11
CA VAL A 159 -3.56 -29.34 -6.21
C VAL A 159 -4.96 -28.77 -6.38
N PHE A 160 -5.11 -27.45 -6.49
CA PHE A 160 -6.41 -26.82 -6.75
C PHE A 160 -6.96 -27.15 -8.15
N THR A 161 -6.11 -27.43 -9.13
CA THR A 161 -6.53 -27.77 -10.50
C THR A 161 -6.95 -29.25 -10.64
N SER A 162 -6.19 -30.17 -10.03
CA SER A 162 -6.31 -31.60 -10.32
C SER A 162 -6.08 -32.52 -9.13
N GLY A 163 -5.84 -31.97 -7.94
CA GLY A 163 -5.58 -32.75 -6.73
C GLY A 163 -6.85 -33.36 -6.13
N PRO A 164 -6.71 -34.38 -5.28
CA PRO A 164 -7.83 -34.96 -4.55
C PRO A 164 -8.40 -33.96 -3.52
N GLN A 165 -9.71 -34.01 -3.29
CA GLN A 165 -10.42 -33.09 -2.38
C GLN A 165 -9.86 -33.07 -0.94
N SER A 166 -9.25 -34.18 -0.50
CA SER A 166 -8.57 -34.29 0.79
C SER A 166 -7.34 -33.36 0.91
N GLU A 167 -6.58 -33.18 -0.17
CA GLU A 167 -5.42 -32.26 -0.19
C GLU A 167 -5.86 -30.80 -0.27
N ILE A 168 -6.97 -30.52 -0.95
CA ILE A 168 -7.57 -29.18 -1.01
C ILE A 168 -7.99 -28.71 0.40
N GLY A 169 -8.57 -29.59 1.23
CA GLY A 169 -8.96 -29.25 2.60
C GLY A 169 -7.78 -28.88 3.52
N GLU A 170 -6.61 -29.48 3.30
CA GLU A 170 -5.38 -29.18 4.05
C GLU A 170 -4.69 -27.88 3.59
N LEU A 171 -4.84 -27.54 2.30
CA LEU A 171 -4.31 -26.31 1.69
C LEU A 171 -5.27 -25.11 1.75
N TRP A 172 -6.57 -25.32 1.98
CA TRP A 172 -7.60 -24.27 1.99
C TRP A 172 -7.33 -23.12 2.97
N PRO A 173 -6.83 -23.35 4.22
CA PRO A 173 -6.40 -22.25 5.11
C PRO A 173 -5.17 -21.49 4.60
N ARG A 174 -4.51 -22.00 3.55
CA ARG A 174 -3.19 -21.61 3.06
C ARG A 174 -3.22 -21.22 1.56
N SER A 175 -4.32 -20.74 1.00
CA SER A 175 -4.35 -20.34 -0.43
C SER A 175 -4.59 -18.84 -0.61
N GLY A 176 -5.68 -18.31 -0.03
CA GLY A 176 -5.92 -16.86 0.05
C GLY A 176 -4.87 -16.08 0.86
N PRO A 177 -4.36 -16.59 1.99
CA PRO A 177 -3.42 -15.86 2.83
C PRO A 177 -1.95 -15.90 2.38
N VAL A 178 -1.56 -16.79 1.45
CA VAL A 178 -0.14 -16.99 1.07
C VAL A 178 0.47 -15.75 0.41
N ARG A 179 -0.35 -14.90 -0.21
CA ARG A 179 0.09 -13.58 -0.71
C ARG A 179 0.49 -12.59 0.40
N ASN A 180 0.09 -12.82 1.66
CA ASN A 180 0.39 -11.88 2.75
C ASN A 180 1.89 -11.73 2.99
N ASN A 181 2.67 -12.82 2.85
CA ASN A 181 4.13 -12.71 2.98
C ASN A 181 4.75 -11.89 1.85
N MET A 182 4.16 -11.89 0.66
CA MET A 182 4.62 -11.04 -0.44
C MET A 182 4.34 -9.57 -0.16
N TRP A 183 3.23 -9.25 0.51
CA TRP A 183 2.95 -7.89 0.95
C TRP A 183 3.88 -7.38 2.06
N ASP A 184 4.58 -8.25 2.79
CA ASP A 184 5.59 -7.83 3.76
C ASP A 184 6.88 -7.30 3.11
N TRP A 185 7.03 -7.44 1.78
CA TRP A 185 8.16 -6.90 1.00
C TRP A 185 8.38 -5.41 1.29
N GLN A 186 7.31 -4.68 1.62
CA GLN A 186 7.30 -3.28 2.02
C GLN A 186 6.27 -3.05 3.12
N PRO A 187 6.53 -2.20 4.13
CA PRO A 187 7.37 -1.00 4.05
C PRO A 187 8.77 -1.11 4.68
N GLU A 188 9.11 -2.22 5.35
CA GLU A 188 10.37 -2.32 6.09
C GLU A 188 11.48 -2.96 5.23
N THR A 189 12.54 -2.20 4.95
CA THR A 189 13.72 -2.70 4.23
C THR A 189 14.85 -3.05 5.20
N GLY A 190 15.41 -4.26 5.13
CA GLY A 190 16.60 -4.68 5.89
C GLY A 190 16.53 -6.13 6.37
N PRO A 191 17.65 -6.72 6.83
CA PRO A 191 17.75 -8.15 7.13
C PRO A 191 16.82 -8.63 8.25
N ASN A 192 16.33 -7.73 9.10
CA ASN A 192 15.39 -8.06 10.18
C ASN A 192 13.93 -7.85 9.82
N ALA A 193 13.61 -7.41 8.60
CA ALA A 193 12.23 -7.24 8.18
C ALA A 193 11.53 -8.59 8.06
N THR A 194 10.21 -8.61 8.31
CA THR A 194 9.42 -9.85 8.30
C THR A 194 9.51 -10.61 6.98
N PHE A 195 9.64 -9.90 5.85
CA PHE A 195 9.85 -10.52 4.55
C PHE A 195 11.14 -11.36 4.49
N PHE A 196 12.27 -10.82 4.97
CA PHE A 196 13.54 -11.54 4.93
C PHE A 196 13.59 -12.69 5.94
N GLN A 197 12.93 -12.53 7.10
CA GLN A 197 12.73 -13.65 8.04
C GLN A 197 11.91 -14.79 7.42
N PHE A 198 10.94 -14.45 6.58
CA PHE A 198 10.18 -15.42 5.80
C PHE A 198 11.09 -16.15 4.79
N CYS A 199 11.92 -15.44 4.02
CA CYS A 199 12.88 -16.08 3.13
C CYS A 199 13.89 -16.96 3.88
N ASP A 200 14.44 -16.50 5.00
CA ASP A 200 15.34 -17.29 5.85
C ASP A 200 14.69 -18.61 6.31
N ALA A 201 13.39 -18.57 6.64
CA ALA A 201 12.65 -19.76 7.05
C ALA A 201 12.53 -20.80 5.92
N LEU A 202 12.48 -20.38 4.66
CA LEU A 202 12.43 -21.28 3.50
C LEU A 202 13.81 -21.77 3.07
N GLU A 203 14.84 -20.95 3.24
CA GLU A 203 16.16 -21.17 2.65
C GLU A 203 17.17 -21.82 3.58
N VAL A 204 16.98 -21.71 4.90
CA VAL A 204 17.94 -22.22 5.88
C VAL A 204 17.49 -23.56 6.44
N LYS A 205 18.25 -24.61 6.09
CA LYS A 205 18.04 -25.97 6.61
C LYS A 205 19.29 -26.43 7.34
N ASN A 206 19.15 -26.79 8.62
CA ASN A 206 20.28 -27.25 9.46
C ASN A 206 21.48 -26.27 9.45
N GLN A 207 21.21 -24.96 9.54
CA GLN A 207 22.23 -23.89 9.48
C GLN A 207 22.97 -23.80 8.13
N VAL A 208 22.43 -24.39 7.07
CA VAL A 208 22.96 -24.32 5.71
C VAL A 208 21.93 -23.63 4.82
N SER A 209 22.37 -22.57 4.12
CA SER A 209 21.56 -21.89 3.11
C SER A 209 21.44 -22.74 1.85
N SER A 210 20.27 -22.72 1.21
CA SER A 210 20.03 -23.36 -0.08
C SER A 210 20.90 -22.79 -1.19
N PRO A 211 21.15 -23.57 -2.27
CA PRO A 211 21.64 -23.01 -3.53
C PRO A 211 20.60 -22.09 -4.15
N ALA A 212 20.98 -21.30 -5.17
CA ALA A 212 20.07 -20.39 -5.88
C ALA A 212 18.79 -21.04 -6.44
N SER A 213 18.77 -22.36 -6.62
CA SER A 213 17.59 -23.14 -7.03
C SER A 213 16.61 -23.45 -5.90
N GLY A 214 16.89 -23.05 -4.65
CA GLY A 214 16.08 -23.40 -3.49
C GLY A 214 16.25 -24.85 -3.02
N TRP A 215 15.49 -25.22 -1.99
CA TRP A 215 15.38 -26.60 -1.49
C TRP A 215 14.28 -27.42 -2.18
N GLY A 216 13.36 -26.76 -2.88
CA GLY A 216 12.20 -27.36 -3.53
C GLY A 216 10.98 -27.47 -2.61
N VAL A 217 9.83 -27.78 -3.23
CA VAL A 217 8.50 -27.81 -2.59
C VAL A 217 8.43 -28.68 -1.33
N ASP A 218 9.11 -29.83 -1.31
CA ASP A 218 9.09 -30.79 -0.20
C ASP A 218 9.64 -30.21 1.10
N HIS A 219 10.54 -29.23 1.01
CA HIS A 219 11.04 -28.49 2.15
C HIS A 219 10.28 -27.18 2.37
N ALA A 220 10.10 -26.41 1.29
CA ALA A 220 9.56 -25.06 1.35
C ALA A 220 8.10 -25.03 1.83
N LEU A 221 7.24 -25.97 1.40
CA LEU A 221 5.82 -25.96 1.79
C LEU A 221 5.63 -26.20 3.31
N PRO A 222 6.27 -27.22 3.93
CA PRO A 222 6.25 -27.35 5.39
C PRO A 222 6.85 -26.16 6.12
N ALA A 223 8.00 -25.64 5.67
CA ALA A 223 8.68 -24.51 6.29
C ALA A 223 7.82 -23.23 6.27
N TRP A 224 7.15 -22.95 5.13
CA TRP A 224 6.19 -21.86 5.02
C TRP A 224 5.03 -22.05 6.03
N GLY A 225 4.48 -23.27 6.11
CA GLY A 225 3.42 -23.59 7.06
C GLY A 225 3.84 -23.39 8.52
N ASP A 226 5.08 -23.69 8.86
CA ASP A 226 5.63 -23.50 10.19
C ASP A 226 5.86 -22.02 10.51
N PHE A 227 6.38 -21.23 9.56
CA PHE A 227 6.50 -19.77 9.70
C PHE A 227 5.15 -19.12 10.05
N TRP A 228 4.06 -19.57 9.40
CA TRP A 228 2.70 -19.11 9.68
C TRP A 228 2.27 -19.38 11.11
N LYS A 229 2.53 -20.60 11.60
CA LYS A 229 2.15 -21.04 12.94
C LYS A 229 3.03 -20.44 14.04
N GLN A 230 4.29 -20.14 13.74
CA GLN A 230 5.29 -19.65 14.70
C GLN A 230 5.20 -18.14 14.97
N GLY A 231 3.99 -17.57 14.88
CA GLY A 231 3.71 -16.21 15.31
C GLY A 231 3.31 -15.25 14.19
N TYR A 232 3.54 -15.58 12.92
CA TYR A 232 3.09 -14.73 11.81
C TYR A 232 1.57 -14.55 11.84
N LEU A 233 0.78 -15.62 11.97
CA LEU A 233 -0.67 -15.54 12.10
C LEU A 233 -1.12 -14.71 13.32
N ALA A 234 -0.47 -14.93 14.47
CA ALA A 234 -0.80 -14.20 15.70
C ALA A 234 -0.55 -12.70 15.53
N ASN A 235 0.58 -12.33 14.91
CA ASN A 235 0.92 -10.95 14.60
C ASN A 235 0.00 -10.35 13.54
N LEU A 236 -0.34 -11.11 12.50
CA LEU A 236 -1.20 -10.67 11.41
C LEU A 236 -2.61 -10.38 11.90
N CYS A 237 -3.14 -11.24 12.77
CA CYS A 237 -4.51 -11.21 13.24
C CYS A 237 -4.70 -10.50 14.59
N GLN A 238 -3.61 -10.06 15.24
CA GLN A 238 -3.66 -9.28 16.49
C GLN A 238 -4.56 -9.91 17.57
N GLY A 239 -4.57 -11.25 17.64
CA GLY A 239 -5.38 -12.02 18.60
C GLY A 239 -6.80 -12.36 18.15
N SER A 240 -7.27 -11.90 16.99
CA SER A 240 -8.51 -12.38 16.38
C SER A 240 -8.36 -13.80 15.84
N ASP A 241 -9.46 -14.55 15.78
CA ASP A 241 -9.47 -15.86 15.11
C ASP A 241 -9.27 -15.71 13.59
N VAL A 242 -8.82 -16.79 12.96
CA VAL A 242 -8.46 -16.80 11.53
C VAL A 242 -9.64 -16.46 10.63
N GLN A 243 -10.87 -16.86 11.00
CA GLN A 243 -12.05 -16.61 10.18
C GLN A 243 -12.46 -15.13 10.26
N THR A 244 -12.41 -14.51 11.43
CA THR A 244 -12.64 -13.08 11.58
C THR A 244 -11.54 -12.25 10.88
N CYS A 245 -10.29 -12.67 11.00
CA CYS A 245 -9.12 -11.96 10.48
C CYS A 245 -8.94 -12.04 8.95
N LEU A 246 -9.15 -13.22 8.36
CA LEU A 246 -8.82 -13.51 6.96
C LEU A 246 -10.02 -14.03 6.14
N GLY A 247 -11.14 -14.33 6.78
CA GLY A 247 -12.32 -14.90 6.13
C GLY A 247 -13.10 -13.85 5.34
N THR A 248 -13.34 -14.13 4.06
CA THR A 248 -14.02 -13.21 3.12
C THR A 248 -15.40 -13.69 2.66
N TYR A 249 -15.94 -14.74 3.30
CA TYR A 249 -17.23 -15.35 2.95
C TYR A 249 -18.34 -15.06 3.96
N ASP A 250 -18.00 -14.64 5.17
CA ASP A 250 -18.99 -14.21 6.16
C ASP A 250 -19.27 -12.71 5.98
N HIS A 251 -20.45 -12.40 5.46
CA HIS A 251 -20.85 -11.01 5.20
C HIS A 251 -21.14 -10.22 6.49
N SER A 252 -21.29 -10.91 7.63
CA SER A 252 -21.47 -10.27 8.94
C SER A 252 -20.14 -9.92 9.62
N ASN A 253 -19.01 -10.30 9.01
CA ASN A 253 -17.68 -10.03 9.55
C ASN A 253 -17.47 -8.51 9.76
N PRO A 254 -16.94 -8.07 10.93
CA PRO A 254 -16.55 -6.69 11.19
C PRO A 254 -15.67 -6.04 10.10
N LEU A 255 -14.87 -6.84 9.40
CA LEU A 255 -14.07 -6.42 8.24
C LEU A 255 -14.91 -5.65 7.20
N PHE A 256 -16.15 -6.09 6.97
CA PHE A 256 -17.05 -5.51 5.97
C PHE A 256 -18.07 -4.53 6.58
N THR A 257 -18.38 -4.69 7.86
CA THR A 257 -19.51 -4.00 8.52
C THR A 257 -19.09 -2.82 9.40
N ASP A 258 -17.81 -2.70 9.78
CA ASP A 258 -17.31 -1.58 10.58
C ASP A 258 -17.22 -0.29 9.74
N VAL A 259 -18.17 0.60 9.95
CA VAL A 259 -18.27 1.92 9.29
C VAL A 259 -17.73 3.06 10.16
N SER A 260 -17.00 2.78 11.23
CA SER A 260 -16.49 3.80 12.14
C SER A 260 -15.50 4.76 11.46
N ILE A 261 -15.55 6.04 11.85
CA ILE A 261 -14.58 7.05 11.37
C ILE A 261 -13.18 6.66 11.87
N GLY A 262 -12.20 6.69 10.97
CA GLY A 262 -10.82 6.29 11.25
C GLY A 262 -10.52 4.82 10.95
N ASN A 263 -11.48 4.07 10.40
CA ASN A 263 -11.22 2.77 9.80
C ASN A 263 -10.65 2.95 8.37
N ASP A 264 -9.35 3.25 8.29
CA ASP A 264 -8.64 3.51 7.04
C ASP A 264 -8.66 2.29 6.08
N TYR A 265 -8.80 1.07 6.62
CA TYR A 265 -8.92 -0.17 5.83
C TYR A 265 -10.16 -0.16 4.92
N ARG A 266 -11.29 0.37 5.39
CA ARG A 266 -12.50 0.49 4.56
C ARG A 266 -12.31 1.49 3.41
N SER A 267 -11.34 2.40 3.53
CA SER A 267 -10.97 3.36 2.48
C SER A 267 -9.90 2.80 1.54
N TRP A 268 -9.28 1.66 1.87
CA TRP A 268 -8.13 1.08 1.17
C TRP A 268 -8.32 -0.41 0.86
N SER A 269 -8.66 -0.76 -0.37
CA SER A 269 -8.73 -2.17 -0.80
C SER A 269 -8.24 -2.34 -2.24
N TRP A 270 -7.39 -3.35 -2.45
CA TRP A 270 -6.74 -3.68 -3.72
C TRP A 270 -7.13 -5.10 -4.18
N ILE A 271 -6.98 -5.37 -5.48
CA ILE A 271 -7.35 -6.63 -6.16
C ILE A 271 -6.24 -7.01 -7.13
N GLU A 272 -5.67 -8.23 -7.03
CA GLU A 272 -4.50 -8.63 -7.82
C GLU A 272 -4.42 -10.14 -8.08
N ALA A 273 -4.10 -10.54 -9.33
CA ALA A 273 -4.02 -11.94 -9.77
C ALA A 273 -3.05 -12.18 -10.93
N ALA A 274 -2.46 -13.38 -11.01
CA ALA A 274 -1.51 -13.82 -12.05
C ALA A 274 -2.11 -14.56 -13.27
N PRO A 275 -1.59 -14.34 -14.50
CA PRO A 275 -2.01 -15.02 -15.72
C PRO A 275 -1.39 -16.42 -15.85
N THR A 276 -2.02 -17.26 -16.67
CA THR A 276 -1.52 -18.62 -16.97
C THR A 276 -0.20 -18.56 -17.76
N GLY A 277 0.77 -19.41 -17.40
CA GLY A 277 2.02 -19.59 -18.15
C GLY A 277 3.18 -18.65 -17.80
N HIS A 278 2.98 -17.69 -16.90
CA HIS A 278 4.05 -16.82 -16.35
C HIS A 278 4.48 -17.29 -14.95
N PRO A 279 5.80 -17.32 -14.62
CA PRO A 279 6.26 -17.50 -13.24
C PRO A 279 5.58 -16.51 -12.29
N THR A 280 5.28 -16.93 -11.05
CA THR A 280 4.55 -16.08 -10.09
C THR A 280 4.81 -16.53 -8.66
N VAL A 281 4.84 -15.55 -7.76
CA VAL A 281 4.96 -15.74 -6.30
C VAL A 281 3.60 -15.65 -5.58
N VAL A 282 2.51 -15.52 -6.35
CA VAL A 282 1.13 -15.57 -5.87
C VAL A 282 0.29 -16.56 -6.66
N THR A 283 -0.65 -17.23 -6.00
CA THR A 283 -1.52 -18.24 -6.61
C THR A 283 -2.37 -17.65 -7.72
N ARG A 284 -2.57 -18.43 -8.80
CA ARG A 284 -3.46 -18.06 -9.89
C ARG A 284 -4.93 -18.19 -9.54
N PHE A 285 -5.28 -18.77 -8.40
CA PHE A 285 -6.68 -18.89 -7.98
C PHE A 285 -7.21 -17.64 -7.26
N ALA A 286 -6.34 -16.72 -6.85
CA ALA A 286 -6.72 -15.39 -6.38
C ALA A 286 -7.03 -14.46 -7.57
N GLN A 287 -7.94 -14.87 -8.45
CA GLN A 287 -8.33 -14.10 -9.66
C GLN A 287 -9.01 -12.77 -9.27
N PRO A 288 -9.05 -11.76 -10.17
CA PRO A 288 -9.72 -10.50 -9.86
C PRO A 288 -11.18 -10.73 -9.45
N ALA A 289 -11.86 -11.68 -10.10
CA ALA A 289 -13.22 -12.11 -9.75
C ALA A 289 -13.37 -12.64 -8.30
N TYR A 290 -12.33 -13.26 -7.74
CA TYR A 290 -12.34 -13.74 -6.35
C TYR A 290 -12.34 -12.58 -5.36
N ASP A 291 -11.52 -11.55 -5.59
CA ASP A 291 -11.44 -10.36 -4.73
C ASP A 291 -12.61 -9.39 -5.02
N GLU A 292 -13.01 -9.21 -6.29
CA GLU A 292 -14.15 -8.37 -6.72
C GLU A 292 -15.47 -8.82 -6.11
N ARG A 293 -15.61 -10.11 -5.76
CA ARG A 293 -16.76 -10.62 -5.01
C ARG A 293 -17.01 -9.83 -3.72
N THR A 294 -15.95 -9.32 -3.10
CA THR A 294 -16.05 -8.56 -1.84
C THR A 294 -16.37 -7.08 -2.05
N CYS A 295 -16.19 -6.53 -3.25
CA CYS A 295 -16.41 -5.12 -3.53
C CYS A 295 -17.82 -4.62 -3.18
N PRO A 296 -18.92 -5.35 -3.48
CA PRO A 296 -20.27 -4.95 -3.07
C PRO A 296 -20.45 -4.83 -1.55
N TYR A 297 -19.59 -5.45 -0.74
CA TYR A 297 -19.65 -5.33 0.71
C TYR A 297 -19.06 -4.00 1.21
N PHE A 298 -18.11 -3.41 0.46
CA PHE A 298 -17.42 -2.18 0.84
C PHE A 298 -17.99 -0.93 0.15
N PHE A 299 -18.25 -1.01 -1.16
CA PHE A 299 -18.51 0.16 -2.01
C PHE A 299 -19.67 -0.06 -2.99
N LEU A 300 -20.28 1.04 -3.43
CA LEU A 300 -21.07 1.06 -4.65
C LEU A 300 -20.08 1.05 -5.85
N SER A 301 -20.38 0.30 -6.91
CA SER A 301 -19.41 -0.01 -7.97
C SER A 301 -18.66 1.22 -8.50
N PRO A 302 -17.31 1.21 -8.47
CA PRO A 302 -16.52 2.36 -8.91
C PRO A 302 -16.56 2.52 -10.44
N ASN A 303 -16.72 3.75 -10.94
CA ASN A 303 -16.71 4.04 -12.37
C ASN A 303 -15.29 4.40 -12.85
N VAL A 304 -14.43 3.38 -12.91
CA VAL A 304 -13.01 3.51 -13.32
C VAL A 304 -12.86 4.12 -14.71
N ALA A 305 -13.80 3.83 -15.63
CA ALA A 305 -13.76 4.34 -17.00
C ALA A 305 -13.87 5.87 -17.07
N ASN A 306 -14.72 6.47 -16.22
CA ASN A 306 -14.86 7.93 -16.16
C ASN A 306 -13.58 8.59 -15.61
N THR A 307 -12.99 8.04 -14.55
CA THR A 307 -11.74 8.54 -13.96
C THR A 307 -10.61 8.49 -14.98
N THR A 308 -10.41 7.35 -15.65
CA THR A 308 -9.40 7.21 -16.71
C THR A 308 -9.66 8.16 -17.88
N SER A 309 -10.92 8.40 -18.24
CA SER A 309 -11.28 9.34 -19.31
C SER A 309 -10.99 10.80 -18.94
N ALA A 310 -11.24 11.18 -17.68
CA ALA A 310 -11.01 12.53 -17.17
C ALA A 310 -9.51 12.82 -17.02
N TYR A 311 -8.76 11.92 -16.36
CA TYR A 311 -7.37 12.14 -15.97
C TYR A 311 -6.33 11.48 -16.90
N LYS A 312 -6.78 10.78 -17.94
CA LYS A 312 -5.98 10.12 -18.99
C LYS A 312 -5.11 8.94 -18.51
N GLY A 313 -5.16 8.58 -17.22
CA GLY A 313 -4.37 7.48 -16.67
C GLY A 313 -2.89 7.62 -16.99
N TRP A 314 -2.25 6.54 -17.44
CA TRP A 314 -0.83 6.54 -17.86
C TRP A 314 -0.52 7.44 -19.08
N ASN A 315 -1.55 7.86 -19.82
CA ASN A 315 -1.40 8.79 -20.95
C ASN A 315 -1.46 10.28 -20.55
N VAL A 316 -1.41 10.59 -19.25
CA VAL A 316 -1.36 11.98 -18.78
C VAL A 316 -0.15 12.72 -19.37
N ARG A 317 -0.40 13.90 -19.93
CA ARG A 317 0.61 14.80 -20.50
C ARG A 317 0.34 16.22 -20.01
N VAL A 318 1.09 16.65 -19.02
CA VAL A 318 0.96 17.98 -18.41
C VAL A 318 2.32 18.59 -18.12
N ASP A 319 2.42 19.91 -18.26
CA ASP A 319 3.63 20.67 -17.94
C ASP A 319 3.81 20.77 -16.42
N ARG A 320 5.06 20.75 -15.95
CA ARG A 320 5.45 20.90 -14.52
C ARG A 320 5.02 19.72 -13.65
N LEU A 321 5.12 18.51 -14.19
CA LEU A 321 4.92 17.26 -13.45
C LEU A 321 6.16 16.38 -13.59
N PHE A 322 6.76 16.00 -12.47
CA PHE A 322 7.90 15.08 -12.44
C PHE A 322 7.44 13.72 -11.89
N PHE A 323 7.84 12.63 -12.55
CA PHE A 323 7.66 11.28 -12.05
C PHE A 323 8.99 10.74 -11.54
N ALA A 324 9.04 10.37 -10.26
CA ALA A 324 10.17 9.69 -9.64
C ALA A 324 9.75 8.25 -9.32
N ASN A 325 10.40 7.27 -9.97
CA ASN A 325 10.03 5.86 -9.88
C ASN A 325 11.21 5.03 -9.39
N GLY A 326 10.93 3.95 -8.67
CA GLY A 326 11.92 2.94 -8.29
C GLY A 326 11.74 1.70 -9.16
N ILE A 327 12.82 1.15 -9.70
CA ILE A 327 12.80 -0.02 -10.58
C ILE A 327 12.34 -1.29 -9.88
N ARG A 328 12.45 -1.30 -8.54
CA ARG A 328 11.93 -2.38 -7.70
C ARG A 328 10.42 -2.25 -7.45
N GLU A 329 9.73 -1.32 -8.13
CA GLU A 329 8.31 -0.99 -8.00
C GLU A 329 7.71 -0.35 -9.28
N CYS A 330 8.22 -0.69 -10.47
CA CYS A 330 7.86 0.00 -11.73
C CYS A 330 6.35 0.07 -12.02
N ASP A 331 5.55 -0.88 -11.51
CA ASP A 331 4.25 -1.23 -12.08
C ASP A 331 3.06 -0.35 -11.66
N ALA A 332 3.28 0.61 -10.76
CA ALA A 332 2.22 1.54 -10.31
C ALA A 332 2.24 2.91 -11.00
N THR A 333 3.14 3.14 -11.98
CA THR A 333 3.41 4.48 -12.52
C THR A 333 3.45 4.50 -14.05
N VAL A 334 3.79 5.66 -14.64
CA VAL A 334 4.07 5.78 -16.09
C VAL A 334 5.30 5.00 -16.56
N SER A 335 5.97 4.27 -15.65
CA SER A 335 7.10 3.38 -15.94
C SER A 335 6.74 1.89 -15.79
N ALA A 336 5.44 1.56 -15.67
CA ALA A 336 4.98 0.18 -15.59
C ALA A 336 5.37 -0.63 -16.84
N ASP A 337 5.61 -1.93 -16.67
CA ASP A 337 6.01 -2.79 -17.78
C ASP A 337 4.98 -2.77 -18.92
N GLY A 338 5.44 -2.45 -20.13
CA GLY A 338 4.60 -2.27 -21.32
C GLY A 338 4.12 -0.83 -21.57
N SER A 339 4.41 0.11 -20.66
CA SER A 339 4.18 1.54 -20.89
C SER A 339 5.38 2.17 -21.63
N ASN A 340 5.18 2.61 -22.87
CA ASN A 340 6.22 3.25 -23.69
C ASN A 340 6.16 4.79 -23.59
N ILE A 341 6.05 5.31 -22.38
CA ILE A 341 5.89 6.76 -22.14
C ILE A 341 7.25 7.46 -22.22
N GLN A 342 7.38 8.39 -23.17
CA GLN A 342 8.61 9.15 -23.35
C GLN A 342 8.72 10.30 -22.33
N SER A 343 9.86 10.37 -21.65
CA SER A 343 10.23 11.49 -20.79
C SER A 343 10.38 12.77 -21.62
N THR A 344 9.97 13.92 -21.07
CA THR A 344 10.12 15.22 -21.74
C THR A 344 10.72 16.26 -20.79
N PRO A 345 11.32 17.36 -21.28
CA PRO A 345 11.86 18.42 -20.41
C PRO A 345 10.82 19.05 -19.48
N LYS A 346 9.53 19.01 -19.87
CA LYS A 346 8.42 19.59 -19.08
C LYS A 346 7.68 18.57 -18.23
N GLN A 347 7.89 17.29 -18.51
CA GLN A 347 7.37 16.15 -17.78
C GLN A 347 8.46 15.07 -17.63
N PRO A 348 9.53 15.34 -16.87
CA PRO A 348 10.62 14.40 -16.72
C PRO A 348 10.15 13.15 -15.98
N ILE A 349 10.64 12.00 -16.44
CA ILE A 349 10.47 10.70 -15.81
C ILE A 349 11.87 10.22 -15.41
N ALA A 350 12.09 10.00 -14.11
CA ALA A 350 13.30 9.41 -13.56
C ALA A 350 12.98 8.05 -12.97
N VAL A 351 13.87 7.08 -13.20
CA VAL A 351 13.81 5.73 -12.64
C VAL A 351 15.16 5.45 -11.98
N ASP A 352 15.13 5.02 -10.72
CA ASP A 352 16.32 4.65 -9.94
C ASP A 352 16.18 3.24 -9.34
N ASP A 353 17.22 2.71 -8.69
CA ASP A 353 17.28 1.34 -8.17
C ASP A 353 16.47 1.08 -6.88
N GLY A 354 15.70 2.06 -6.43
CA GLY A 354 15.03 2.06 -5.13
C GLY A 354 13.67 1.35 -5.06
N PHE A 355 13.18 1.18 -3.83
CA PHE A 355 11.86 0.62 -3.46
C PHE A 355 10.75 1.68 -3.48
N ARG A 356 9.50 1.33 -3.14
CA ARG A 356 8.36 2.26 -3.13
C ARG A 356 8.72 3.45 -2.30
N THR A 357 8.61 4.63 -2.88
CA THR A 357 8.89 5.87 -2.16
C THR A 357 10.29 5.88 -1.50
N SER A 358 11.29 5.20 -2.09
CA SER A 358 12.70 5.27 -1.64
C SER A 358 13.32 6.66 -1.83
N ASN A 359 12.67 7.49 -2.65
CA ASN A 359 12.94 8.91 -2.80
C ASN A 359 12.13 9.79 -1.82
N CYS A 360 11.41 9.21 -0.86
CA CYS A 360 10.50 9.96 0.02
C CYS A 360 11.07 10.36 1.37
#